data_AF-A0A2G1Y358-F1
#
_entry.id   AF-A0A2G1Y358-F1
#
_cell.length_a   1.000
_cell.length_b   1.000
_cell.length_c   1.000
_cell.angle_alpha   90.00
_cell.angle_beta   90.00
_cell.angle_gamma   90.00
#
_symmetry.space_group_name_H-M   'P 1'
#
loop_
_entity.id
_entity.type
_entity.pdbx_description
1 polymer ?
#
loop_
_entity_poly.entity_id
_entity_poly.type
_entity_poly.pdbx_seq_one_letter_code
_entity_poly.pdbx_strand_id
1 'polypeptide(L)'
;MACEAIDISRLNSPYEPDFLLPNTFALDKPDLYSDLPEPKGVRELLDFSPSRATSNTYVPTSLFFIDYGRIHADSAEEVLSIFPVFFDNGFLPEISNLKSKIAANILGIPEWFLSFCDSASTAKNAQDIYPLVDGFSDLFLEKSYSKVDDILKFVDMRRFNELSIATLLRTTYPARDRLDSWYEALYEAERELCGRGLDSEKYLKGLR
;
A
#
# COMPACT_ATOMS: atom_id res chain seq x y z
N MET A 1 37.80 -29.30 11.49
CA MET A 1 37.19 -29.00 10.17
C MET A 1 37.79 -27.69 9.70
N ALA A 2 38.66 -27.75 8.70
CA ALA A 2 39.36 -26.59 8.15
C ALA A 2 38.54 -26.02 6.99
N CYS A 3 38.27 -24.73 7.00
CA CYS A 3 37.64 -24.02 5.89
C CYS A 3 38.69 -23.73 4.82
N GLU A 4 38.51 -24.32 3.63
CA GLU A 4 39.30 -23.98 2.45
C GLU A 4 38.93 -22.57 1.96
N ALA A 5 39.95 -21.77 1.68
CA ALA A 5 39.82 -20.42 1.14
C ALA A 5 39.59 -20.48 -0.39
N ILE A 6 38.56 -19.78 -0.86
CA ILE A 6 38.24 -19.64 -2.28
C ILE A 6 39.07 -18.50 -2.87
N ASP A 7 39.84 -18.81 -3.91
CA ASP A 7 40.67 -17.86 -4.67
C ASP A 7 39.81 -17.04 -5.64
N ILE A 8 39.74 -15.72 -5.39
CA ILE A 8 38.85 -14.75 -6.05
C ILE A 8 39.54 -14.07 -7.25
N SER A 9 40.76 -14.48 -7.62
CA SER A 9 41.59 -13.77 -8.61
C SER A 9 41.18 -13.94 -10.09
N ARG A 10 40.03 -14.56 -10.39
CA ARG A 10 39.62 -14.91 -11.78
C ARG A 10 38.36 -14.25 -12.33
N LEU A 11 37.77 -13.27 -11.66
CA LEU A 11 36.60 -12.54 -12.17
C LEU A 11 36.96 -11.14 -12.67
N ASN A 12 37.73 -11.07 -13.77
CA ASN A 12 37.86 -9.86 -14.58
C ASN A 12 37.58 -10.24 -16.05
N SER A 13 36.33 -10.07 -16.46
CA SER A 13 35.95 -10.00 -17.89
C SER A 13 35.45 -8.60 -18.17
N PRO A 14 36.02 -7.87 -19.14
CA PRO A 14 35.53 -6.56 -19.52
C PRO A 14 34.31 -6.72 -20.43
N TYR A 15 33.13 -6.39 -19.92
CA TYR A 15 31.94 -6.19 -20.75
C TYR A 15 31.85 -4.70 -21.10
N GLU A 16 32.09 -4.36 -22.37
CA GLU A 16 31.70 -3.08 -22.95
C GLU A 16 30.23 -3.14 -23.37
N PRO A 17 29.40 -2.15 -23.04
CA PRO A 17 28.13 -1.94 -23.71
C PRO A 17 28.20 -0.71 -24.63
N ASP A 18 28.33 -0.95 -25.93
CA ASP A 18 27.97 0.02 -26.97
C ASP A 18 26.44 0.09 -27.09
N PHE A 19 25.82 1.02 -26.37
CA PHE A 19 24.44 1.45 -26.62
C PHE A 19 24.44 2.90 -27.08
N LEU A 20 24.34 3.07 -28.40
CA LEU A 20 24.05 4.34 -29.06
C LEU A 20 22.59 4.75 -28.79
N LEU A 21 22.40 5.85 -28.05
CA LEU A 21 21.11 6.54 -27.94
C LEU A 21 20.94 7.52 -29.11
N PRO A 22 19.80 7.54 -29.82
CA PRO A 22 19.43 8.67 -30.64
C PRO A 22 18.58 9.69 -29.87
N ASN A 23 19.15 10.89 -29.74
CA ASN A 23 18.56 12.22 -29.92
C ASN A 23 17.16 12.55 -29.32
N THR A 24 17.23 13.38 -28.28
CA THR A 24 16.55 14.70 -28.16
C THR A 24 15.25 14.92 -28.92
N PHE A 25 14.14 14.86 -28.19
CA PHE A 25 12.93 15.64 -28.49
C PHE A 25 12.75 16.73 -27.43
N ALA A 26 13.01 17.96 -27.85
CA ALA A 26 12.52 19.16 -27.18
C ALA A 26 11.02 19.26 -27.42
N LEU A 27 10.24 19.40 -26.35
CA LEU A 27 8.81 19.71 -26.43
C LEU A 27 8.56 20.92 -25.54
N ASP A 28 8.29 22.02 -26.23
CA ASP A 28 7.79 23.30 -25.73
C ASP A 28 6.58 23.11 -24.83
N LYS A 29 6.59 23.82 -23.70
CA LYS A 29 5.42 24.05 -22.85
C LYS A 29 4.64 25.24 -23.42
N PRO A 30 3.31 25.13 -23.54
CA PRO A 30 2.45 26.30 -23.41
C PRO A 30 1.69 26.27 -22.08
N ASP A 31 1.86 27.35 -21.33
CA ASP A 31 1.04 27.76 -20.19
C ASP A 31 -0.43 27.83 -20.59
N LEU A 32 -1.29 27.02 -19.98
CA LEU A 32 -2.73 27.18 -20.16
C LEU A 32 -3.56 26.56 -19.03
N TYR A 33 -3.61 27.20 -17.85
CA TYR A 33 -4.75 27.09 -16.92
C TYR A 33 -4.70 28.27 -15.95
N SER A 34 -5.23 29.41 -16.40
CA SER A 34 -5.34 30.65 -15.61
C SER A 34 -6.79 31.06 -15.33
N ASP A 35 -7.75 30.13 -15.33
CA ASP A 35 -9.17 30.47 -15.12
C ASP A 35 -9.95 29.33 -14.46
N LEU A 36 -9.76 29.15 -13.14
CA LEU A 36 -10.69 28.36 -12.31
C LEU A 36 -11.43 29.32 -11.36
N PRO A 37 -12.77 29.39 -11.41
CA PRO A 37 -13.55 30.25 -10.53
C PRO A 37 -13.55 29.71 -9.10
N GLU A 38 -13.37 30.61 -8.13
CA GLU A 38 -13.44 30.31 -6.71
C GLU A 38 -14.81 29.70 -6.32
N PRO A 39 -14.85 28.65 -5.48
CA PRO A 39 -16.09 28.08 -5.00
C PRO A 39 -16.79 29.05 -4.03
N LYS A 40 -17.96 29.55 -4.47
CA LYS A 40 -18.88 30.33 -3.65
C LYS A 40 -19.36 29.54 -2.44
N GLY A 41 -19.27 30.17 -1.27
CA GLY A 41 -19.60 29.60 0.03
C GLY A 41 -21.03 29.11 0.14
N VAL A 42 -21.18 27.95 0.80
CA VAL A 42 -22.44 27.43 1.29
C VAL A 42 -22.57 27.85 2.76
N ARG A 43 -23.24 28.97 3.00
CA ARG A 43 -23.77 29.36 4.32
C ARG A 43 -25.27 29.18 4.25
N GLU A 44 -25.78 28.08 4.81
CA GLU A 44 -27.13 27.99 5.39
C GLU A 44 -27.36 26.59 5.95
N LEU A 45 -28.13 26.54 7.04
CA LEU A 45 -28.65 25.37 7.79
C LEU A 45 -27.72 24.81 8.88
N LEU A 46 -27.93 25.28 10.12
CA LEU A 46 -28.60 24.53 11.19
C LEU A 46 -28.67 25.37 12.47
N ASP A 47 -29.79 26.09 12.67
CA ASP A 47 -30.19 26.59 13.98
C ASP A 47 -30.90 25.45 14.72
N PHE A 48 -30.24 24.84 15.71
CA PHE A 48 -30.90 23.98 16.69
C PHE A 48 -30.70 24.55 18.10
N SER A 49 -31.78 25.11 18.66
CA SER A 49 -31.89 25.46 20.07
C SER A 49 -32.21 24.23 20.92
N PRO A 50 -31.43 23.89 21.95
CA PRO A 50 -31.83 22.86 22.92
C PRO A 50 -32.68 23.49 24.03
N SER A 51 -33.96 23.13 24.07
CA SER A 51 -34.84 23.39 25.21
C SER A 51 -34.61 22.39 26.35
N ARG A 52 -34.86 22.89 27.56
CA ARG A 52 -34.54 22.34 28.89
C ARG A 52 -35.03 20.90 29.17
N ALA A 53 -34.21 20.26 30.00
CA ALA A 53 -34.32 18.97 30.66
C ALA A 53 -35.60 18.69 31.48
N THR A 54 -35.90 17.39 31.67
CA THR A 54 -36.24 16.80 32.98
C THR A 54 -35.90 15.29 33.06
N SER A 55 -35.19 14.93 34.14
CA SER A 55 -35.38 13.74 35.00
C SER A 55 -35.06 12.30 34.52
N ASN A 56 -33.93 11.81 35.07
CA ASN A 56 -33.69 10.47 35.66
C ASN A 56 -33.97 9.21 34.83
N THR A 57 -32.91 8.65 34.23
CA THR A 57 -32.54 7.23 34.41
C THR A 57 -31.05 7.08 34.09
N TYR A 58 -30.26 6.51 35.02
CA TYR A 58 -28.84 6.26 34.82
C TYR A 58 -28.67 4.92 34.09
N VAL A 59 -28.23 4.96 32.83
CA VAL A 59 -27.76 3.79 32.09
C VAL A 59 -26.39 4.18 31.51
N PRO A 60 -25.29 3.47 31.81
CA PRO A 60 -24.00 3.77 31.21
C PRO A 60 -23.99 3.19 29.80
N THR A 61 -24.72 3.83 28.90
CA THR A 61 -24.56 3.62 27.46
C THR A 61 -23.50 4.62 27.03
N SER A 62 -22.24 4.19 26.98
CA SER A 62 -21.23 4.84 26.15
C SER A 62 -21.57 4.57 24.69
N LEU A 63 -22.66 5.19 24.23
CA LEU A 63 -22.96 5.38 22.82
C LEU A 63 -22.07 6.54 22.38
N PHE A 64 -20.89 6.21 21.85
CA PHE A 64 -20.13 7.18 21.07
C PHE A 64 -20.93 7.42 19.79
N PHE A 65 -21.80 8.43 19.82
CA PHE A 65 -22.17 9.12 18.60
C PHE A 65 -20.92 9.85 18.13
N ILE A 66 -20.19 9.24 17.19
CA ILE A 66 -19.24 9.99 16.37
C ILE A 66 -20.13 10.81 15.44
N ASP A 67 -20.32 12.08 15.82
CA ASP A 67 -20.80 13.10 14.92
C ASP A 67 -19.82 13.10 13.73
N TYR A 68 -20.28 12.68 12.55
CA TYR A 68 -19.51 12.80 11.30
C TYR A 68 -19.51 14.29 10.89
N GLY A 69 -18.93 15.12 11.75
CA GLY A 69 -18.43 16.42 11.36
C GLY A 69 -17.47 16.20 10.22
N ARG A 70 -17.74 16.86 9.09
CA ARG A 70 -16.94 16.87 7.86
C ARG A 70 -15.46 16.96 8.20
N ILE A 71 -14.77 15.82 8.21
CA ILE A 71 -13.33 15.76 8.43
C ILE A 71 -12.72 16.35 7.15
N HIS A 72 -12.37 17.63 7.21
CA HIS A 72 -11.42 18.24 6.29
C HIS A 72 -10.04 17.69 6.65
N ALA A 73 -9.78 16.44 6.26
CA ALA A 73 -8.43 15.94 6.21
C ALA A 73 -7.86 16.33 4.86
N ASP A 74 -6.84 17.19 4.88
CA ASP A 74 -6.22 17.71 3.66
C ASP A 74 -5.27 16.67 3.02
N SER A 75 -5.06 15.52 3.68
CA SER A 75 -4.27 14.40 3.17
C SER A 75 -4.78 13.04 3.68
N ALA A 76 -4.56 11.98 2.90
CA ALA A 76 -4.87 10.61 3.32
C ALA A 76 -4.07 10.15 4.55
N GLU A 77 -2.87 10.71 4.76
CA GLU A 77 -2.02 10.42 5.92
C GLU A 77 -2.63 10.93 7.23
N GLU A 78 -3.33 12.07 7.18
CA GLU A 78 -4.03 12.64 8.34
C GLU A 78 -5.24 11.78 8.73
N VAL A 79 -5.99 11.26 7.75
CA VAL A 79 -7.10 10.31 7.99
C VAL A 79 -6.59 9.03 8.65
N LEU A 80 -5.47 8.47 8.17
CA LEU A 80 -4.87 7.26 8.73
C LEU A 80 -4.28 7.51 10.14
N SER A 81 -3.80 8.72 10.42
CA SER A 81 -3.26 9.10 11.74
C SER A 81 -4.33 9.26 12.83
N ILE A 82 -5.60 9.48 12.46
CA ILE A 82 -6.75 9.50 13.37
C ILE A 82 -7.15 8.07 13.79
N PHE A 83 -6.63 7.04 13.10
CA PHE A 83 -6.86 5.62 13.39
C PHE A 83 -5.69 4.88 14.08
N PRO A 84 -5.08 5.34 15.20
CA PRO A 84 -4.13 4.51 15.91
C PRO A 84 -4.84 3.68 17.02
N VAL A 85 -4.43 2.42 17.16
CA VAL A 85 -4.55 1.56 18.38
C VAL A 85 -5.76 0.62 18.55
N PHE A 86 -6.80 0.59 17.70
CA PHE A 86 -7.96 -0.30 17.97
C PHE A 86 -7.94 -1.70 17.32
N PHE A 87 -6.86 -2.11 16.65
CA PHE A 87 -6.94 -3.21 15.67
C PHE A 87 -6.45 -4.60 16.10
N ASP A 88 -6.09 -4.82 17.35
CA ASP A 88 -5.65 -6.15 17.81
C ASP A 88 -6.71 -6.99 18.55
N ASN A 89 -7.91 -6.46 18.83
CA ASN A 89 -8.90 -7.19 19.63
C ASN A 89 -10.29 -7.29 18.96
N GLY A 90 -10.43 -8.26 18.06
CA GLY A 90 -11.68 -8.99 17.81
C GLY A 90 -12.96 -8.18 17.55
N PHE A 91 -13.00 -7.32 16.52
CA PHE A 91 -14.19 -6.52 16.20
C PHE A 91 -14.82 -6.82 14.84
N LEU A 92 -16.15 -6.67 14.81
CA LEU A 92 -17.19 -7.12 13.88
C LEU A 92 -16.87 -7.08 12.35
N PRO A 93 -17.40 -8.02 11.55
CA PRO A 93 -17.22 -8.10 10.09
C PRO A 93 -17.77 -6.89 9.30
N GLU A 94 -18.59 -6.03 9.91
CA GLU A 94 -19.04 -4.78 9.25
C GLU A 94 -17.92 -3.75 9.08
N ILE A 95 -16.91 -3.76 9.96
CA ILE A 95 -15.80 -2.79 9.89
C ILE A 95 -14.81 -3.17 8.77
N SER A 96 -14.66 -4.45 8.42
CA SER A 96 -13.78 -4.86 7.30
C SER A 96 -14.31 -4.42 5.94
N ASN A 97 -15.63 -4.43 5.75
CA ASN A 97 -16.28 -3.93 4.53
C ASN A 97 -16.14 -2.39 4.40
N LEU A 98 -16.20 -1.67 5.52
CA LEU A 98 -15.97 -0.23 5.53
C LEU A 98 -14.50 0.12 5.25
N LYS A 99 -13.55 -0.64 5.81
CA LYS A 99 -12.10 -0.47 5.57
C LYS A 99 -11.72 -0.65 4.10
N SER A 100 -12.21 -1.71 3.46
CA SER A 100 -11.94 -1.96 2.03
C SER A 100 -12.52 -0.85 1.16
N LYS A 101 -13.72 -0.36 1.47
CA LYS A 101 -14.35 0.77 0.75
C LYS A 101 -13.60 2.09 0.94
N ILE A 102 -13.06 2.36 2.13
CA ILE A 102 -12.27 3.56 2.39
C ILE A 102 -10.91 3.46 1.69
N ALA A 103 -10.22 2.33 1.78
CA ALA A 103 -8.95 2.10 1.10
C ALA A 103 -9.11 2.20 -0.44
N ALA A 104 -10.16 1.61 -1.00
CA ALA A 104 -10.43 1.68 -2.43
C ALA A 104 -10.75 3.11 -2.90
N ASN A 105 -11.56 3.87 -2.14
CA ASN A 105 -11.99 5.21 -2.55
C ASN A 105 -10.97 6.31 -2.25
N ILE A 106 -10.18 6.20 -1.18
CA ILE A 106 -9.24 7.25 -0.75
C ILE A 106 -7.83 6.98 -1.26
N LEU A 107 -7.35 5.73 -1.17
CA LEU A 107 -5.99 5.36 -1.54
C LEU A 107 -5.88 4.85 -2.98
N GLY A 108 -7.02 4.70 -3.68
CA GLY A 108 -7.03 4.18 -5.05
C GLY A 108 -6.56 2.72 -5.16
N ILE A 109 -6.52 1.98 -4.04
CA ILE A 109 -6.09 0.59 -4.01
C ILE A 109 -7.14 -0.27 -4.74
N PRO A 110 -6.74 -1.06 -5.75
CA PRO A 110 -7.67 -1.90 -6.49
C PRO A 110 -8.40 -2.94 -5.63
N GLU A 111 -9.69 -3.16 -5.90
CA GLU A 111 -10.52 -4.13 -5.17
C GLU A 111 -9.97 -5.57 -5.23
N TRP A 112 -9.35 -5.95 -6.34
CA TRP A 112 -8.72 -7.26 -6.50
C TRP A 112 -7.60 -7.49 -5.48
N PHE A 113 -6.83 -6.44 -5.15
CA PHE A 113 -5.72 -6.54 -4.22
C PHE A 113 -6.23 -6.69 -2.79
N LEU A 114 -7.29 -5.96 -2.44
CA LEU A 114 -7.97 -6.08 -1.14
C LEU A 114 -8.53 -7.50 -0.97
N SER A 115 -9.15 -8.04 -2.02
CA SER A 115 -9.68 -9.42 -2.02
C SER A 115 -8.56 -10.45 -1.85
N PHE A 116 -7.40 -10.22 -2.48
CA PHE A 116 -6.23 -11.07 -2.29
C PHE A 116 -5.70 -11.02 -0.85
N CYS A 117 -5.63 -9.83 -0.23
CA CYS A 117 -5.14 -9.65 1.14
C CYS A 117 -5.91 -10.49 2.19
N ASP A 118 -7.16 -10.83 1.92
CA ASP A 118 -7.97 -11.67 2.80
C ASP A 118 -7.58 -13.16 2.76
N SER A 119 -6.95 -13.59 1.66
CA SER A 119 -6.46 -14.97 1.47
C SER A 119 -4.93 -15.11 1.51
N ALA A 120 -4.19 -13.99 1.49
CA ALA A 120 -2.73 -13.93 1.38
C ALA A 120 -1.96 -14.72 2.46
N SER A 121 -2.52 -14.86 3.67
CA SER A 121 -1.92 -15.63 4.76
C SER A 121 -2.06 -17.15 4.57
N THR A 122 -3.02 -17.60 3.76
CA THR A 122 -3.37 -19.03 3.59
C THR A 122 -2.98 -19.59 2.23
N ALA A 123 -2.45 -18.76 1.32
CA ALA A 123 -2.01 -19.14 -0.02
C ALA A 123 -0.89 -20.20 0.01
N LYS A 124 -1.07 -21.36 -0.60
CA LYS A 124 -0.10 -22.47 -0.55
C LYS A 124 0.44 -22.85 -1.92
N ASN A 125 -0.26 -22.48 -2.98
CA ASN A 125 0.04 -22.94 -4.33
C ASN A 125 0.01 -21.78 -5.34
N ALA A 126 0.43 -22.08 -6.57
CA ALA A 126 0.49 -21.10 -7.66
C ALA A 126 -0.89 -20.52 -8.05
N GLN A 127 -1.96 -21.30 -7.89
CA GLN A 127 -3.32 -20.85 -8.20
C GLN A 127 -3.80 -19.81 -7.18
N ASP A 128 -3.44 -19.98 -5.90
CA ASP A 128 -3.82 -19.05 -4.83
C ASP A 128 -3.16 -17.67 -5.03
N ILE A 129 -1.92 -17.64 -5.53
CA ILE A 129 -1.16 -16.40 -5.78
C ILE A 129 -1.43 -15.79 -7.17
N TYR A 130 -2.09 -16.53 -8.07
CA TYR A 130 -2.36 -16.06 -9.44
C TYR A 130 -3.04 -14.68 -9.49
N PRO A 131 -4.08 -14.38 -8.68
CA PRO A 131 -4.74 -13.09 -8.71
C PRO A 131 -3.80 -11.91 -8.42
N LEU A 132 -2.78 -12.12 -7.59
CA LEU A 132 -1.77 -11.11 -7.29
C LEU A 132 -0.92 -10.81 -8.53
N VAL A 133 -0.44 -11.85 -9.20
CA VAL A 133 0.43 -11.72 -10.38
C VAL A 133 -0.34 -11.10 -11.54
N ASP A 134 -1.56 -11.56 -11.78
CA ASP A 134 -2.45 -11.08 -12.84
C ASP A 134 -2.77 -9.58 -12.64
N GLY A 135 -3.18 -9.20 -11.41
CA GLY A 135 -3.50 -7.82 -11.08
C GLY A 135 -2.32 -6.84 -11.25
N PHE A 136 -1.11 -7.24 -10.85
CA PHE A 136 0.08 -6.42 -11.12
C PHE A 136 0.46 -6.38 -12.59
N SER A 137 0.28 -7.49 -13.31
CA SER A 137 0.54 -7.54 -14.75
C SER A 137 -0.34 -6.54 -15.49
N ASP A 138 -1.63 -6.47 -15.16
CA ASP A 138 -2.56 -5.49 -15.72
C ASP A 138 -2.13 -4.05 -15.39
N LEU A 139 -1.76 -3.76 -14.15
CA LEU A 139 -1.25 -2.43 -13.77
C LEU A 139 0.02 -2.05 -14.54
N PHE A 140 0.93 -2.99 -14.79
CA PHE A 140 2.12 -2.74 -15.59
C PHE A 140 1.82 -2.55 -17.08
N LEU A 141 0.85 -3.29 -17.63
CA LEU A 141 0.37 -3.09 -19.01
C LEU A 141 -0.25 -1.70 -19.19
N GLU A 142 -0.98 -1.23 -18.19
CA GLU A 142 -1.54 0.13 -18.13
C GLU A 142 -0.50 1.22 -17.83
N LYS A 143 0.73 0.85 -17.47
CA LYS A 143 1.78 1.76 -16.97
C LYS A 143 1.37 2.53 -15.71
N SER A 144 0.48 1.96 -14.91
CA SER A 144 -0.04 2.51 -13.65
C SER A 144 0.96 2.35 -12.50
N TYR A 145 2.21 2.79 -12.66
CA TYR A 145 3.28 2.59 -11.66
C TYR A 145 2.97 3.25 -10.31
N SER A 146 2.30 4.41 -10.30
CA SER A 146 1.91 5.06 -9.04
C SER A 146 1.01 4.19 -8.19
N LYS A 147 0.05 3.47 -8.80
CA LYS A 147 -0.83 2.54 -8.07
C LYS A 147 -0.06 1.35 -7.51
N VAL A 148 0.93 0.86 -8.24
CA VAL A 148 1.81 -0.22 -7.76
C VAL A 148 2.62 0.26 -6.55
N ASP A 149 3.11 1.49 -6.62
CA ASP A 149 3.87 2.10 -5.53
C ASP A 149 2.99 2.33 -4.29
N ASP A 150 1.77 2.86 -4.45
CA ASP A 150 0.78 2.99 -3.38
C ASP A 150 0.48 1.64 -2.72
N ILE A 151 0.31 0.58 -3.51
CA ILE A 151 0.12 -0.78 -2.97
C ILE A 151 1.34 -1.20 -2.13
N LEU A 152 2.56 -0.99 -2.61
CA LEU A 152 3.78 -1.34 -1.89
C LEU A 152 3.98 -0.49 -0.63
N LYS A 153 3.56 0.77 -0.63
CA LYS A 153 3.64 1.68 0.51
C LYS A 153 2.68 1.28 1.64
N PHE A 154 1.48 0.79 1.30
CA PHE A 154 0.41 0.53 2.27
C PHE A 154 0.18 -0.95 2.59
N VAL A 155 0.93 -1.86 1.98
CA VAL A 155 0.80 -3.30 2.25
C VAL A 155 1.31 -3.65 3.65
N ASP A 156 0.50 -4.34 4.45
CA ASP A 156 0.94 -4.90 5.73
C ASP A 156 1.50 -6.31 5.52
N MET A 157 2.84 -6.42 5.47
CA MET A 157 3.54 -7.69 5.25
C MET A 157 3.18 -8.78 6.27
N ARG A 158 2.72 -8.40 7.47
CA ARG A 158 2.27 -9.34 8.52
C ARG A 158 1.07 -10.17 8.08
N ARG A 159 0.25 -9.67 7.16
CA ARG A 159 -0.93 -10.37 6.62
C ARG A 159 -0.58 -11.41 5.55
N PHE A 160 0.63 -11.38 5.03
CA PHE A 160 1.06 -12.23 3.93
C PHE A 160 1.87 -13.41 4.48
N ASN A 161 1.72 -14.60 3.92
CA ASN A 161 2.68 -15.67 4.18
C ASN A 161 3.95 -15.52 3.33
N GLU A 162 4.93 -16.37 3.57
CA GLU A 162 6.23 -16.33 2.90
C GLU A 162 6.13 -16.44 1.37
N LEU A 163 5.19 -17.23 0.86
CA LEU A 163 4.96 -17.37 -0.57
C LEU A 163 4.39 -16.08 -1.16
N SER A 164 3.39 -15.49 -0.51
CA SER A 164 2.74 -14.25 -0.93
C SER A 164 3.71 -13.06 -0.88
N ILE A 165 4.51 -12.92 0.19
CA ILE A 165 5.57 -11.89 0.30
C ILE A 165 6.54 -12.01 -0.87
N ALA A 166 7.07 -13.21 -1.09
CA ALA A 166 8.10 -13.42 -2.08
C ALA A 166 7.55 -13.29 -3.52
N THR A 167 6.27 -13.59 -3.73
CA THR A 167 5.58 -13.39 -5.02
C THR A 167 5.34 -11.91 -5.30
N LEU A 168 4.84 -11.16 -4.31
CA LEU A 168 4.65 -9.71 -4.42
C LEU A 168 5.92 -9.02 -4.90
N LEU A 169 7.04 -9.22 -4.18
CA LEU A 169 8.30 -8.57 -4.49
C LEU A 169 8.91 -9.01 -5.83
N ARG A 170 8.82 -10.30 -6.17
CA ARG A 170 9.29 -10.80 -7.48
C ARG A 170 8.49 -10.24 -8.65
N THR A 171 7.19 -10.08 -8.45
CA THR A 171 6.30 -9.57 -9.51
C THR A 171 6.58 -8.09 -9.78
N THR A 172 6.90 -7.32 -8.74
CA THR A 172 7.20 -5.88 -8.87
C THR A 172 8.67 -5.57 -9.17
N TYR A 173 9.59 -6.52 -8.97
CA TYR A 173 11.04 -6.35 -9.20
C TYR A 173 11.43 -5.78 -10.58
N PRO A 174 10.81 -6.18 -11.71
CA PRO A 174 11.17 -5.63 -13.02
C PRO A 174 10.97 -4.11 -13.14
N ALA A 175 10.10 -3.54 -12.30
CA ALA A 175 9.78 -2.12 -12.27
C ALA A 175 10.39 -1.37 -11.06
N ARG A 176 11.25 -2.02 -10.25
CA ARG A 176 11.77 -1.46 -8.98
C ARG A 176 12.36 -0.06 -9.09
N ASP A 177 13.02 0.26 -10.21
CA ASP A 177 13.64 1.58 -10.42
C ASP A 177 12.62 2.70 -10.68
N ARG A 178 11.33 2.36 -10.79
CA ARG A 178 10.19 3.28 -10.96
C ARG A 178 9.24 3.26 -9.77
N LEU A 179 9.58 2.53 -8.71
CA LEU A 179 8.75 2.29 -7.54
C LEU A 179 9.54 2.77 -6.32
N ASP A 180 9.28 4.00 -5.88
CA ASP A 180 10.03 4.65 -4.80
C ASP A 180 9.93 3.86 -3.49
N SER A 181 8.78 3.26 -3.21
CA SER A 181 8.53 2.43 -2.01
C SER A 181 9.05 1.00 -2.13
N TRP A 182 9.66 0.60 -3.25
CA TRP A 182 10.06 -0.80 -3.47
C TRP A 182 11.13 -1.29 -2.49
N TYR A 183 12.17 -0.47 -2.26
CA TYR A 183 13.24 -0.84 -1.32
C TYR A 183 12.76 -0.86 0.14
N GLU A 184 11.82 0.01 0.49
CA GLU A 184 11.16 0.00 1.81
C GLU A 184 10.35 -1.29 2.00
N ALA A 185 9.53 -1.66 1.01
CA ALA A 185 8.78 -2.90 1.02
C ALA A 185 9.69 -4.15 1.10
N LEU A 186 10.84 -4.14 0.40
CA LEU A 186 11.84 -5.21 0.50
C LEU A 186 12.38 -5.32 1.93
N TYR A 187 12.75 -4.19 2.55
CA TYR A 187 13.25 -4.17 3.92
C TYR A 187 12.21 -4.64 4.94
N GLU A 188 10.95 -4.24 4.79
CA GLU A 188 9.86 -4.73 5.65
C GLU A 188 9.64 -6.24 5.51
N ALA A 189 9.66 -6.75 4.28
CA ALA A 189 9.57 -8.18 4.01
C ALA A 189 10.73 -8.96 4.66
N GLU A 190 11.96 -8.45 4.59
CA GLU A 190 13.10 -9.04 5.26
C GLU A 190 12.91 -9.10 6.77
N ARG A 191 12.47 -8.00 7.38
CA ARG A 191 12.18 -7.94 8.81
C ARG A 191 11.09 -8.93 9.22
N GLU A 192 10.03 -9.03 8.44
CA GLU A 192 8.91 -9.92 8.72
C GLU A 192 9.30 -11.39 8.60
N LEU A 193 10.03 -11.78 7.56
CA LEU A 193 10.53 -13.15 7.39
C LEU A 193 11.50 -13.53 8.52
N CYS A 194 12.45 -12.66 8.84
CA CYS A 194 13.36 -12.85 9.98
C CYS A 194 12.60 -12.94 11.31
N GLY A 195 11.58 -12.10 11.51
CA GLY A 195 10.72 -12.11 12.70
C GLY A 195 9.97 -13.43 12.89
N ARG A 196 9.66 -14.13 11.80
CA ARG A 196 9.07 -15.48 11.80
C ARG A 196 10.08 -16.61 11.94
N GLY A 197 11.38 -16.30 12.11
CA GLY A 197 12.46 -17.29 12.18
C GLY A 197 12.77 -17.93 10.82
N LEU A 198 12.40 -17.30 9.71
CA LEU A 198 12.69 -17.76 8.36
C LEU A 198 13.98 -17.11 7.83
N ASP A 199 14.68 -17.84 6.96
CA ASP A 199 15.85 -17.34 6.24
C ASP A 199 15.43 -16.41 5.10
N SER A 200 15.44 -15.11 5.37
CA SER A 200 15.04 -14.08 4.40
C SER A 200 15.88 -14.12 3.12
N GLU A 201 17.18 -14.45 3.20
CA GLU A 201 18.06 -14.54 2.02
C GLU A 201 17.64 -15.66 1.09
N LYS A 202 17.20 -16.80 1.65
CA LYS A 202 16.68 -17.91 0.87
C LYS A 202 15.38 -17.54 0.15
N TYR A 203 14.45 -16.88 0.84
CA TYR A 203 13.14 -16.54 0.27
C TYR A 203 13.20 -15.38 -0.73
N LEU A 204 14.10 -14.42 -0.52
CA LEU A 204 14.25 -13.21 -1.32
C LEU A 204 15.47 -13.26 -2.25
N LYS A 205 16.01 -14.46 -2.49
CA LYS A 205 17.15 -14.66 -3.38
C LYS A 205 16.91 -14.01 -4.75
N GLY A 206 17.86 -13.18 -5.18
CA GLY A 206 17.85 -12.47 -6.46
C GLY A 206 17.09 -11.13 -6.45
N LEU A 207 16.62 -10.67 -5.29
CA LEU A 207 15.95 -9.37 -5.13
C LEU A 207 16.83 -8.30 -4.47
N ARG A 208 18.03 -8.65 -4.01
CA ARG A 208 19.02 -7.69 -3.51
C ARG A 208 19.96 -7.25 -4.62
#